data_AF-A0A350UQU4-F1
#
_entry.id   AF-A0A350UQU4-F1
#
_cell.length_a   1.000
_cell.length_b   1.000
_cell.length_c   1.000
_cell.angle_alpha   90.00
_cell.angle_beta   90.00
_cell.angle_gamma   90.00
#
_symmetry.space_group_name_H-M   'P 1'
#
loop_
_entity.id
_entity.type
_entity.pdbx_description
1 polymer ?
#
loop_
_entity_poly.entity_id
_entity_poly.type
_entity_poly.pdbx_seq_one_letter_code
_entity_poly.pdbx_strand_id
1 'polypeptide(L)'
;PPAVPLPEPQSLSLPSSRMALLRSGPWQVFFHYGQLNASHAQAEALNFEFTHGATPISLDPGTVGYGSPLHTGFYRKGAAHNVPLIDGEGQTPWQPGELLHFSPTRAAARQP
;
A
#
# COMPACT_ATOMS: atom_id res chain seq x y z
N PRO A 1 18.66 -29.73 -0.23
CA PRO A 1 17.36 -29.73 -0.95
C PRO A 1 17.45 -28.91 -2.24
N PRO A 2 16.88 -29.37 -3.37
CA PRO A 2 16.79 -28.55 -4.58
C PRO A 2 15.91 -27.32 -4.32
N ALA A 3 16.26 -26.19 -4.93
CA ALA A 3 15.48 -24.96 -4.81
C ALA A 3 14.11 -25.14 -5.49
N VAL A 4 13.04 -24.91 -4.73
CA VAL A 4 11.68 -24.87 -5.29
C VAL A 4 11.52 -23.50 -5.96
N PRO A 5 11.21 -23.43 -7.26
CA PRO A 5 10.97 -22.15 -7.93
C PRO A 5 9.77 -21.45 -7.30
N LEU A 6 9.90 -20.14 -7.10
CA LEU A 6 8.80 -19.31 -6.62
C LEU A 6 7.71 -19.21 -7.69
N PRO A 7 6.43 -19.11 -7.30
CA PRO A 7 5.37 -18.86 -8.25
C PRO A 7 5.58 -17.51 -8.93
N GLU A 8 5.25 -17.46 -10.21
CA GLU A 8 5.22 -16.21 -10.96
C GLU A 8 4.24 -15.21 -10.32
N PRO A 9 4.60 -13.92 -10.15
CA PRO A 9 3.68 -12.93 -9.63
C PRO A 9 2.43 -12.81 -10.53
N GLN A 10 1.26 -12.63 -9.93
CA GLN A 10 -0.01 -12.49 -10.66
C GLN A 10 -0.77 -11.28 -10.16
N SER A 11 -1.58 -10.69 -11.03
CA SER A 11 -2.55 -9.68 -10.59
C SER A 11 -3.61 -10.36 -9.73
N LEU A 12 -3.79 -9.86 -8.51
CA LEU A 12 -4.67 -10.48 -7.51
C LEU A 12 -5.40 -9.40 -6.71
N SER A 13 -6.70 -9.61 -6.47
CA SER A 13 -7.45 -8.84 -5.49
C SER A 13 -7.44 -9.58 -4.15
N LEU A 14 -7.07 -8.89 -3.08
CA LEU A 14 -7.00 -9.40 -1.71
C LEU A 14 -7.95 -8.59 -0.81
N PRO A 15 -9.27 -8.69 -1.03
CA PRO A 15 -10.23 -7.75 -0.44
C PRO A 15 -10.34 -7.85 1.07
N SER A 16 -10.07 -9.04 1.63
CA SER A 16 -10.02 -9.29 3.07
C SER A 16 -8.87 -8.58 3.77
N SER A 17 -7.86 -8.12 3.02
CA SER A 17 -6.69 -7.40 3.52
C SER A 17 -6.60 -5.98 2.97
N ARG A 18 -7.59 -5.54 2.18
CA ARG A 18 -7.61 -4.23 1.53
C ARG A 18 -6.41 -3.96 0.61
N MET A 19 -5.96 -5.01 -0.06
CA MET A 19 -4.79 -4.97 -0.95
C MET A 19 -5.15 -5.45 -2.36
N ALA A 20 -4.39 -4.98 -3.34
CA ALA A 20 -4.41 -5.50 -4.70
C ALA A 20 -2.98 -5.55 -5.25
N LEU A 21 -2.72 -6.56 -6.08
CA LEU A 21 -1.51 -6.70 -6.88
C LEU A 21 -1.91 -6.56 -8.34
N LEU A 22 -1.14 -5.78 -9.10
CA LEU A 22 -1.26 -5.67 -10.55
C LEU A 22 0.08 -6.02 -11.19
N ARG A 23 0.08 -6.88 -12.20
CA ARG A 23 1.23 -7.21 -13.03
C ARG A 23 0.93 -6.90 -14.49
N SER A 24 1.85 -6.20 -15.16
CA SER A 24 1.81 -5.99 -16.60
C SER A 24 3.23 -5.96 -17.17
N GLY A 25 3.62 -7.05 -17.83
CA GLY A 25 5.01 -7.25 -18.28
C GLY A 25 5.99 -7.14 -17.11
N PRO A 26 6.98 -6.23 -17.16
CA PRO A 26 7.95 -6.03 -16.07
C PRO A 26 7.37 -5.24 -14.89
N TRP A 27 6.21 -4.60 -15.04
CA TRP A 27 5.62 -3.79 -13.99
C TRP A 27 4.90 -4.65 -12.95
N GLN A 28 5.13 -4.34 -11.68
CA GLN A 28 4.36 -4.85 -10.55
C GLN A 28 3.96 -3.68 -9.67
N VAL A 29 2.68 -3.61 -9.31
CA VAL A 29 2.12 -2.60 -8.40
C VAL A 29 1.49 -3.31 -7.23
N PHE A 30 1.89 -2.95 -6.03
CA PHE A 30 1.17 -3.24 -4.81
C PHE A 30 0.33 -2.02 -4.45
N PHE A 31 -0.96 -2.22 -4.25
CA PHE A 31 -1.91 -1.16 -3.93
C PHE A 31 -2.62 -1.49 -2.62
N HIS A 32 -2.38 -0.68 -1.60
CA HIS A 32 -2.97 -0.80 -0.28
C HIS A 32 -4.06 0.25 -0.13
N TYR A 33 -5.30 -0.16 -0.36
CA TYR A 33 -6.39 0.80 -0.50
C TYR A 33 -7.13 1.12 0.81
N GLY A 34 -6.74 0.52 1.93
CA GLY A 34 -7.26 0.87 3.24
C GLY A 34 -6.78 -0.07 4.35
N GLN A 35 -7.18 0.23 5.59
CA GLN A 35 -6.68 -0.42 6.81
C GLN A 35 -7.83 -1.02 7.64
N LEU A 36 -7.72 -2.26 8.11
CA LEU A 36 -8.82 -2.94 8.81
C LEU A 36 -8.90 -2.64 10.31
N ASN A 37 -7.78 -2.31 10.94
CA ASN A 37 -7.68 -2.14 12.39
C ASN A 37 -6.76 -0.97 12.76
N ALA A 38 -7.00 -0.38 13.92
CA ALA A 38 -6.30 0.83 14.37
C ALA A 38 -4.86 0.59 14.85
N SER A 39 -4.59 -0.57 15.46
CA SER A 39 -3.42 -0.80 16.31
C SER A 39 -2.10 -0.55 15.58
N HIS A 40 -2.07 -0.80 14.28
CA HIS A 40 -0.89 -0.62 13.42
C HIS A 40 -1.20 0.25 12.19
N ALA A 41 -2.34 0.94 12.18
CA ALA A 41 -2.72 1.75 11.03
C ALA A 41 -1.86 3.01 10.90
N GLN A 42 -1.46 3.29 9.68
CA GLN A 42 -0.87 4.56 9.27
C GLN A 42 -1.90 5.35 8.45
N ALA A 43 -1.70 6.65 8.27
CA ALA A 43 -2.57 7.51 7.47
C ALA A 43 -2.32 7.31 5.96
N GLU A 44 -2.47 6.06 5.49
CA GLU A 44 -1.97 5.61 4.19
C GLU A 44 -3.02 4.90 3.31
N ALA A 45 -4.33 5.10 3.50
CA ALA A 45 -5.27 4.49 2.57
C ALA A 45 -5.03 5.02 1.15
N LEU A 46 -5.14 4.13 0.17
CA LEU A 46 -4.82 4.37 -1.24
C LEU A 46 -3.32 4.50 -1.54
N ASN A 47 -2.46 4.08 -0.61
CA ASN A 47 -1.03 4.01 -0.83
C ASN A 47 -0.66 2.94 -1.87
N PHE A 48 0.47 3.13 -2.53
CA PHE A 48 0.97 2.20 -3.53
C PHE A 48 2.49 2.15 -3.56
N GLU A 49 2.99 0.98 -3.96
CA GLU A 49 4.39 0.70 -4.22
C GLU A 49 4.49 0.06 -5.59
N PHE A 50 5.59 0.28 -6.31
CA PHE A 50 5.75 -0.36 -7.61
C PHE A 50 7.21 -0.58 -8.00
N THR A 51 7.39 -1.61 -8.82
CA THR A 51 8.67 -2.03 -9.35
C THR A 51 8.62 -2.21 -10.87
N HIS A 52 9.79 -2.12 -11.49
CA HIS A 52 10.01 -2.52 -12.88
C HIS A 52 11.08 -3.61 -12.91
N GLY A 53 10.66 -4.85 -13.15
CA GLY A 53 11.51 -6.04 -13.01
C GLY A 53 11.97 -6.19 -11.56
N ALA A 54 13.29 -6.25 -11.35
CA ALA A 54 13.90 -6.33 -10.03
C ALA A 54 14.16 -4.95 -9.38
N THR A 55 13.84 -3.85 -10.08
CA THR A 55 14.15 -2.49 -9.60
C THR A 55 12.94 -1.89 -8.88
N PRO A 56 13.02 -1.63 -7.56
CA PRO A 56 12.00 -0.84 -6.88
C PRO A 56 12.07 0.62 -7.34
N ILE A 57 10.91 1.22 -7.63
CA ILE A 57 10.82 2.63 -8.05
C ILE A 57 10.11 3.45 -6.98
N SER A 58 9.04 2.92 -6.41
CA SER A 58 8.36 3.51 -5.25
C SER A 58 8.19 2.46 -4.16
N LEU A 59 8.42 2.87 -2.92
CA LEU A 59 8.38 2.03 -1.73
C LEU A 59 7.64 2.74 -0.61
N ASP A 60 7.03 1.96 0.28
CA ASP A 60 6.58 2.42 1.56
C ASP A 60 7.77 2.46 2.53
N PRO A 61 7.98 3.55 3.29
CA PRO A 61 9.11 3.64 4.21
C PRO A 61 8.95 2.74 5.45
N GLY A 62 7.80 2.11 5.63
CA GLY A 62 7.45 1.27 6.76
C GLY A 62 7.29 2.11 8.03
N THR A 63 7.98 1.69 9.10
CA THR A 63 7.93 2.36 10.40
C THR A 63 9.30 2.38 11.06
N VAL A 64 9.42 3.16 12.12
CA VAL A 64 10.58 3.21 13.01
C VAL A 64 10.25 2.58 14.36
N GLY A 65 11.25 2.41 15.22
CA GLY A 65 11.04 1.94 16.59
C GLY A 65 9.98 2.77 17.32
N TYR A 66 9.03 2.11 17.98
CA TYR A 66 7.80 2.75 18.50
C TYR A 66 8.05 3.80 19.59
N GLY A 67 9.20 3.74 20.27
CA GLY A 67 9.61 4.77 21.23
C GLY A 67 10.16 6.05 20.58
N SER A 68 10.39 6.05 19.27
CA SER A 68 10.86 7.24 18.55
C SER A 68 9.71 8.24 18.36
N PRO A 69 9.93 9.54 18.60
CA PRO A 69 8.95 10.58 18.25
C PRO A 69 8.56 10.58 16.77
N LEU A 70 9.45 10.08 15.90
CA LEU A 70 9.19 9.97 14.46
C LEU A 70 8.12 8.93 14.13
N HIS A 71 7.87 7.95 15.00
CA HIS A 71 6.84 6.93 14.77
C HIS A 71 5.47 7.60 14.58
N THR A 72 5.07 8.49 15.51
CA THR A 72 3.79 9.21 15.45
C THR A 72 3.88 10.51 14.67
N GLY A 73 5.04 11.18 14.70
CA GLY A 73 5.24 12.50 14.09
C GLY A 73 5.43 12.49 12.57
N PHE A 74 5.92 11.41 11.99
CA PHE A 74 6.19 11.32 10.55
C PHE A 74 5.74 10.01 9.93
N TYR A 75 6.24 8.87 10.40
CA TYR A 75 6.00 7.57 9.75
C TYR A 75 4.55 7.10 9.82
N ARG A 76 3.71 7.64 10.71
CA ARG A 76 2.26 7.38 10.73
C ARG A 76 1.44 8.38 9.91
N LYS A 77 2.06 9.41 9.35
CA LYS A 77 1.40 10.53 8.64
C LYS A 77 1.39 10.28 7.14
N GLY A 78 0.35 10.75 6.45
CA GLY A 78 0.24 10.58 5.00
C GLY A 78 1.42 11.14 4.22
N ALA A 79 2.09 12.17 4.75
CA ALA A 79 3.30 12.75 4.13
C ALA A 79 4.48 11.77 4.01
N ALA A 80 4.47 10.64 4.73
CA ALA A 80 5.47 9.58 4.59
C ALA A 80 5.09 8.54 3.50
N HIS A 81 3.89 8.61 2.92
CA HIS A 81 3.33 7.58 2.04
C HIS A 81 2.93 8.15 0.67
N ASN A 82 2.72 7.28 -0.31
CA ASN A 82 2.27 7.67 -1.65
C ASN A 82 0.74 7.83 -1.69
N VAL A 83 0.24 8.82 -0.96
CA VAL A 83 -1.19 9.12 -0.86
C VAL A 83 -1.51 10.55 -1.25
N PRO A 84 -2.75 10.84 -1.67
CA PRO A 84 -3.21 12.22 -1.78
C PRO A 84 -3.12 12.93 -0.42
N LEU A 85 -2.66 14.17 -0.44
CA LEU A 85 -2.66 15.06 0.73
C LEU A 85 -3.63 16.22 0.49
N ILE A 86 -4.38 16.58 1.53
CA ILE A 86 -5.24 17.77 1.55
C ILE A 86 -4.59 18.73 2.52
N ASP A 87 -4.18 19.91 2.03
CA ASP A 87 -3.47 20.92 2.82
C ASP A 87 -2.20 20.39 3.52
N GLY A 88 -1.52 19.41 2.91
CA GLY A 88 -0.32 18.78 3.46
C GLY A 88 -0.57 17.62 4.43
N GLU A 89 -1.84 17.34 4.76
CA GLU A 89 -2.22 16.28 5.68
C GLU A 89 -2.80 15.08 4.95
N GLY A 90 -2.52 13.89 5.49
CA GLY A 90 -3.13 12.64 5.04
C GLY A 90 -4.49 12.40 5.69
N GLN A 91 -5.03 11.20 5.47
CA GLN A 91 -6.29 10.79 6.09
C GLN A 91 -6.27 10.91 7.63
N THR A 92 -7.38 11.39 8.19
CA THR A 92 -7.63 11.37 9.63
C THR A 92 -9.11 11.09 9.87
N PRO A 93 -9.50 9.99 10.55
CA PRO A 93 -8.68 8.88 11.06
C PRO A 93 -8.25 7.90 9.96
N TRP A 94 -7.64 6.77 10.35
CA TRP A 94 -7.44 5.64 9.44
C TRP A 94 -8.79 5.13 8.93
N GLN A 95 -8.82 4.70 7.66
CA GLN A 95 -10.05 4.25 7.02
C GLN A 95 -9.89 2.88 6.36
N PRO A 96 -10.96 2.05 6.35
CA PRO A 96 -10.93 0.71 5.76
C PRO A 96 -10.81 0.70 4.25
N GLY A 97 -11.13 1.82 3.58
CA GLY A 97 -11.17 1.90 2.14
C GLY A 97 -12.24 0.99 1.51
N GLU A 98 -12.57 1.28 0.26
CA GLU A 98 -13.54 0.52 -0.50
C GLU A 98 -13.01 0.27 -1.92
N LEU A 99 -12.91 -1.00 -2.31
CA LEU A 99 -12.56 -1.37 -3.66
C LEU A 99 -13.78 -1.14 -4.57
N LEU A 100 -13.62 -0.28 -5.57
CA LEU A 100 -14.66 0.03 -6.55
C LEU A 100 -14.53 -0.85 -7.79
N HIS A 101 -13.30 -1.18 -8.19
CA HIS A 101 -13.04 -1.98 -9.37
C HIS A 101 -11.70 -2.69 -9.28
N PHE A 102 -11.64 -3.90 -9.84
CA PHE A 102 -10.40 -4.62 -10.07
C PHE A 102 -10.45 -5.36 -11.41
N SER A 103 -9.34 -5.30 -12.14
CA SER A 103 -9.03 -6.09 -13.32
C SER A 103 -7.50 -6.36 -13.35
N PRO A 104 -7.00 -7.27 -14.20
CA PRO A 104 -5.58 -7.61 -14.21
C PRO A 104 -4.62 -6.43 -14.40
N THR A 105 -5.06 -5.33 -15.00
CA THR A 105 -4.23 -4.15 -15.28
C THR A 105 -4.75 -2.87 -14.63
N ARG A 106 -5.81 -2.94 -13.80
CA ARG A 106 -6.41 -1.76 -13.19
C ARG A 106 -7.01 -2.08 -11.83
N ALA A 107 -6.76 -1.23 -10.85
CA ALA A 107 -7.51 -1.18 -9.60
C ALA A 107 -8.04 0.24 -9.38
N ALA A 108 -9.22 0.36 -8.81
CA ALA A 108 -9.77 1.62 -8.35
C ALA A 108 -10.41 1.41 -6.98
N ALA A 109 -10.12 2.32 -6.06
CA ALA A 109 -10.68 2.31 -4.73
C ALA A 109 -10.97 3.74 -4.28
N ARG A 110 -11.79 3.89 -3.25
CA ARG A 110 -12.03 5.16 -2.57
C ARG A 110 -11.71 5.04 -1.09
N GLN A 111 -11.27 6.17 -0.55
CA GLN A 111 -11.29 6.42 0.87
C GLN A 111 -12.61 7.17 1.17
N PRO A 112 -13.53 6.58 1.95
CA PRO A 112 -14.83 7.19 2.24
C PRO A 112 -14.76 8.38 3.20
#